data_AF-E4UVX1-F1
#
_entry.id   AF-E4UVX1-F1
#
_cell.length_a   1.000
_cell.length_b   1.000
_cell.length_c   1.000
_cell.angle_alpha   90.00
_cell.angle_beta   90.00
_cell.angle_gamma   90.00
#
_symmetry.space_group_name_H-M   'P 1'
#
loop_
_entity.id
_entity.type
_entity.pdbx_description
1 polymer ?
#
loop_
_entity_poly.entity_id
_entity_poly.type
_entity_poly.pdbx_seq_one_letter_code
_entity_poly.pdbx_strand_id
1 'polypeptide(L)'
;MQSGDYRLETSTYEKHHEICFTDSDLNLSNRLLQGGKLSGLIDWKNAGFKPEYWEYTRTAWACLGNERAEAELDYAFDMSYHDELKAQKLLWMAKPVY
;
A
#
# COMPACT_ATOMS: atom_id res chain seq x y z
N MET A 1 14.31 7.09 -21.68
CA MET A 1 13.01 7.47 -21.07
C MET A 1 11.92 6.91 -21.96
N GLN A 2 11.31 5.79 -21.57
CA GLN A 2 10.42 5.00 -22.43
C GLN A 2 8.95 5.40 -22.24
N SER A 3 8.21 5.38 -23.34
CA SER A 3 6.79 5.72 -23.52
C SER A 3 5.77 4.93 -22.67
N GLY A 4 6.23 4.03 -21.79
CA GLY A 4 5.38 3.21 -20.92
C GLY A 4 4.94 3.91 -19.63
N ASP A 5 5.76 4.81 -19.10
CA ASP A 5 5.51 5.43 -17.78
C ASP A 5 4.33 6.41 -17.80
N TYR A 6 4.17 7.17 -18.88
CA TYR A 6 3.04 8.10 -19.06
C TYR A 6 1.67 7.41 -19.06
N ARG A 7 1.57 6.16 -19.53
CA ARG A 7 0.30 5.42 -19.58
C ARG A 7 -0.20 5.00 -18.19
N LEU A 8 0.70 4.80 -17.23
CA LEU A 8 0.35 4.42 -15.87
C LEU A 8 -0.07 5.64 -15.04
N GLU A 9 0.54 6.80 -15.27
CA GLU A 9 0.15 8.07 -14.65
C GLU A 9 -1.30 8.45 -15.00
N THR A 10 -1.70 8.31 -16.27
CA THR A 10 -3.07 8.66 -16.70
C THR A 10 -4.11 7.66 -16.17
N SER A 11 -3.77 6.36 -16.14
CA SER A 11 -4.68 5.29 -15.74
C SER A 11 -5.03 5.29 -14.24
N THR A 12 -4.13 5.76 -13.38
CA THR A 12 -4.36 5.81 -11.93
C THR A 12 -5.09 7.09 -11.50
N TYR A 13 -4.86 8.22 -12.19
CA TYR A 13 -5.51 9.49 -11.87
C TYR A 13 -7.00 9.54 -12.27
N GLU A 14 -7.41 8.75 -13.27
CA GLU A 14 -8.80 8.69 -13.72
C GLU A 14 -9.68 7.73 -12.90
N LYS A 15 -9.07 6.87 -12.06
CA LYS A 15 -9.80 5.96 -11.19
C LYS A 15 -10.37 6.72 -9.99
N HIS A 16 -11.65 6.50 -9.74
CA HIS A 16 -12.29 6.99 -8.51
C HIS A 16 -11.95 6.04 -7.37
N HIS A 17 -11.47 6.59 -6.26
CA HIS A 17 -11.16 5.86 -5.04
C HIS A 17 -11.97 6.41 -3.88
N GLU A 18 -12.52 5.53 -3.05
CA GLU A 18 -13.14 5.97 -1.80
C GLU A 18 -12.07 6.50 -0.85
N ILE A 19 -12.46 7.52 -0.08
CA ILE A 19 -11.61 8.06 0.98
C ILE A 19 -11.92 7.32 2.27
N CYS A 20 -10.95 6.54 2.74
CA CYS A 20 -11.05 5.71 3.92
C CYS A 20 -10.12 6.24 5.01
N PHE A 21 -10.45 5.98 6.28
CA PHE A 21 -9.48 6.17 7.35
C PHE A 21 -8.46 5.04 7.32
N THR A 22 -7.22 5.37 7.00
CA THR A 22 -6.10 4.42 6.85
C THR A 22 -5.12 4.57 8.02
N ASP A 23 -4.51 3.47 8.43
CA ASP A 23 -3.40 3.49 9.40
C ASP A 23 -2.11 3.97 8.72
N SER A 24 -1.92 3.63 7.43
CA SER A 24 -0.78 4.02 6.60
C SER A 24 0.58 3.49 7.06
N ASP A 25 0.64 2.64 8.09
CA ASP A 25 1.87 2.05 8.61
C ASP A 25 1.62 0.65 9.22
N LEU A 26 0.80 -0.16 8.54
CA LEU A 26 0.50 -1.55 8.88
C LEU A 26 1.71 -2.48 8.65
N ASN A 27 2.84 -2.18 9.26
CA ASN A 27 3.97 -3.09 9.37
C ASN A 27 3.69 -4.18 10.42
N LEU A 28 4.47 -5.27 10.38
CA LEU A 28 4.32 -6.40 11.32
C LEU A 28 4.50 -5.98 12.78
N SER A 29 5.36 -5.01 13.06
CA SER A 29 5.66 -4.53 14.41
C SER A 29 4.51 -3.72 15.03
N ASN A 30 3.64 -3.16 14.20
CA ASN A 30 2.46 -2.40 14.62
C ASN A 30 1.20 -3.27 14.77
N ARG A 31 1.31 -4.60 14.54
CA ARG A 31 0.22 -5.57 14.74
C ARG A 31 0.44 -6.36 16.02
N LEU A 32 -0.56 -6.34 16.89
CA LEU A 32 -0.57 -7.18 18.09
C LEU A 32 -1.28 -8.49 17.82
N LEU A 33 -0.66 -9.60 18.24
CA LEU A 33 -1.23 -10.94 18.16
C LEU A 33 -1.43 -11.50 19.56
N GLN A 34 -2.61 -12.04 19.84
CA GLN A 34 -2.91 -12.76 21.08
C GLN A 34 -3.58 -14.09 20.73
N GLY A 35 -2.99 -15.21 21.17
CA GLY A 35 -3.52 -16.54 20.87
C GLY A 35 -3.63 -16.84 19.37
N GLY A 36 -2.70 -16.30 18.55
CA GLY A 36 -2.70 -16.49 17.09
C GLY A 36 -3.74 -15.66 16.33
N LYS A 37 -4.44 -14.73 17.01
CA LYS A 37 -5.41 -13.82 16.40
C LYS A 37 -4.92 -12.38 16.51
N LEU A 38 -5.27 -11.56 15.52
CA LEU A 38 -5.08 -10.11 15.60
C LEU A 38 -5.85 -9.56 16.81
N SER A 39 -5.15 -8.90 17.72
CA SER A 39 -5.70 -8.35 18.96
C SER A 39 -5.67 -6.82 19.01
N GLY A 40 -4.93 -6.17 18.11
CA GLY A 40 -4.91 -4.72 18.02
C GLY A 40 -3.92 -4.18 17.00
N LEU A 41 -4.10 -2.88 16.70
CA LEU A 41 -3.21 -2.06 15.90
C LEU A 41 -2.71 -0.90 16.75
N ILE A 42 -1.42 -0.60 16.65
CA ILE A 42 -0.76 0.47 17.41
C ILE A 42 0.01 1.40 16.46
N ASP A 43 0.51 2.51 17.00
CA ASP A 43 1.34 3.49 16.26
C ASP A 43 0.60 4.23 15.12
N TRP A 44 -0.60 4.73 15.43
CA TRP A 44 -1.49 5.50 14.54
C TRP A 44 -0.96 6.89 14.12
N LYS A 45 0.32 7.20 14.31
CA LYS A 45 0.87 8.55 14.04
C LYS A 45 0.81 8.95 12.56
N ASN A 46 0.78 7.98 11.66
CA ASN A 46 0.73 8.16 10.21
C ASN A 46 -0.70 8.08 9.64
N ALA A 47 -1.68 7.82 10.52
CA ALA A 47 -3.04 7.56 10.15
C ALA A 47 -3.75 8.80 9.62
N GLY A 48 -4.75 8.58 8.77
CA GLY A 48 -5.56 9.66 8.23
C GLY A 48 -6.46 9.21 7.10
N PHE A 49 -7.34 10.14 6.68
CA PHE A 49 -8.22 9.96 5.53
C PHE A 49 -7.43 10.02 4.23
N LYS A 50 -7.38 8.90 3.52
CA LYS A 50 -6.62 8.70 2.28
C LYS A 50 -7.39 7.78 1.35
N PRO A 51 -7.05 7.72 0.06
CA PRO A 51 -7.62 6.73 -0.83
C PRO A 51 -7.50 5.31 -0.27
N GLU A 52 -8.53 4.49 -0.46
CA GLU A 52 -8.58 3.07 -0.08
C GLU A 52 -7.31 2.26 -0.46
N TYR A 53 -6.73 2.52 -1.64
CA TYR A 53 -5.52 1.83 -2.12
C TYR A 53 -4.28 2.14 -1.27
N TRP A 54 -4.33 3.20 -0.46
CA TRP A 54 -3.19 3.66 0.33
C TRP A 54 -2.75 2.60 1.34
N GLU A 55 -3.69 1.88 1.95
CA GLU A 55 -3.35 0.82 2.90
C GLU A 55 -2.65 -0.36 2.20
N TYR A 56 -3.11 -0.72 0.99
CA TYR A 56 -2.48 -1.74 0.17
C TYR A 56 -1.03 -1.38 -0.18
N THR A 57 -0.83 -0.19 -0.75
CA THR A 57 0.50 0.25 -1.20
C THR A 57 1.49 0.45 -0.06
N ARG A 58 1.02 0.92 1.11
CA ARG A 58 1.85 1.07 2.31
C ARG A 58 2.17 -0.26 2.97
N THR A 59 1.26 -1.22 2.98
CA THR A 59 1.55 -2.57 3.46
C THR A 59 2.56 -3.27 2.55
N ALA A 60 2.43 -3.10 1.23
CA ALA A 60 3.42 -3.60 0.26
C ALA A 60 4.81 -2.97 0.47
N TRP A 61 4.89 -1.68 0.82
CA TRP A 61 6.15 -1.04 1.23
C TRP A 61 6.77 -1.70 2.45
N ALA A 62 5.99 -2.00 3.48
CA ALA A 62 6.50 -2.69 4.68
C ALA A 62 7.00 -4.12 4.37
N CYS A 63 6.54 -4.71 3.26
CA CYS A 63 6.94 -6.02 2.77
C CYS A 63 7.92 -5.97 1.58
N LEU A 64 8.51 -4.81 1.28
CA LEU A 64 9.32 -4.59 0.08
C LEU A 64 10.40 -5.69 -0.07
N GLY A 65 10.42 -6.35 -1.24
CA GLY A 65 11.37 -7.43 -1.53
C GLY A 65 10.91 -8.83 -1.09
N ASN A 66 9.72 -8.96 -0.50
CA ASN A 66 9.08 -10.24 -0.22
C ASN A 66 7.91 -10.48 -1.18
N GLU A 67 8.20 -11.05 -2.36
CA GLU A 67 7.20 -11.34 -3.41
C GLU A 67 6.02 -12.18 -2.90
N ARG A 68 6.29 -13.08 -1.94
CA ARG A 68 5.26 -13.93 -1.34
C ARG A 68 4.29 -13.09 -0.52
N ALA A 69 4.81 -12.21 0.34
CA ALA A 69 3.97 -11.33 1.15
C ALA A 69 3.18 -10.33 0.29
N GLU A 70 3.76 -9.84 -0.81
CA GLU A 70 3.01 -9.03 -1.78
C GLU A 70 1.86 -9.82 -2.41
N ALA A 71 2.07 -11.08 -2.81
CA ALA A 71 1.01 -11.93 -3.35
C ALA A 71 -0.09 -12.24 -2.30
N GLU A 72 0.27 -12.37 -1.02
CA GLU A 72 -0.73 -12.56 0.05
C GLU A 72 -1.65 -11.33 0.23
N LEU A 73 -1.18 -10.12 -0.10
CA LEU A 73 -2.02 -8.92 -0.04
C LEU A 73 -3.16 -8.97 -1.05
N ASP A 74 -2.97 -9.61 -2.21
CA ASP A 74 -4.04 -9.74 -3.19
C ASP A 74 -5.21 -10.60 -2.70
N TYR A 75 -5.00 -11.49 -1.71
CA TYR A 75 -6.08 -12.22 -1.05
C TYR A 75 -6.75 -11.42 0.08
N ALA A 76 -6.08 -10.37 0.59
CA ALA A 76 -6.56 -9.58 1.71
C ALA A 76 -7.46 -8.40 1.30
N PHE A 77 -7.45 -8.02 0.03
CA PHE A 77 -8.21 -6.90 -0.52
C PHE A 77 -9.14 -7.36 -1.64
N ASP A 78 -10.39 -6.89 -1.63
CA ASP A 78 -11.40 -7.24 -2.65
C ASP A 78 -11.11 -6.61 -4.03
N MET A 79 -10.29 -5.55 -4.06
CA MET A 79 -9.93 -4.81 -5.27
C MET A 79 -8.43 -4.96 -5.56
N SER A 80 -8.09 -5.01 -6.84
CA SER A 80 -6.68 -4.97 -7.30
C SER A 80 -6.19 -3.53 -7.39
N TYR A 81 -5.08 -3.26 -6.71
CA TYR A 81 -4.40 -1.96 -6.70
C TYR A 81 -2.98 -2.03 -7.31
N HIS A 82 -2.78 -2.91 -8.29
CA HIS A 82 -1.46 -3.17 -8.87
C HIS A 82 -0.88 -1.98 -9.63
N ASP A 83 -1.73 -1.20 -10.32
CA ASP A 83 -1.29 -0.01 -11.05
C ASP A 83 -0.82 1.08 -10.08
N GLU A 84 -1.57 1.26 -8.99
CA GLU A 84 -1.29 2.20 -7.90
C GLU A 84 0.01 1.79 -7.18
N LEU A 85 0.20 0.50 -6.90
CA LEU A 85 1.44 -0.01 -6.34
C LEU A 85 2.63 0.18 -7.30
N LYS A 86 2.44 -0.04 -8.59
CA LYS A 86 3.48 0.17 -9.60
C LYS A 86 3.88 1.65 -9.69
N ALA A 87 2.89 2.55 -9.73
CA ALA A 87 3.13 3.99 -9.69
C ALA A 87 3.86 4.40 -8.40
N GLN A 88 3.45 3.86 -7.26
CA GLN A 88 4.08 4.14 -5.98
C GLN A 88 5.53 3.61 -5.90
N LYS A 89 5.81 2.42 -6.46
CA LYS A 89 7.17 1.87 -6.60
C LYS A 89 8.08 2.77 -7.45
N LEU A 90 7.57 3.30 -8.55
CA LEU A 90 8.31 4.27 -9.38
C LEU A 90 8.66 5.54 -8.58
N LEU A 91 7.70 6.07 -7.81
CA LEU A 91 7.92 7.23 -6.95
C LEU A 91 8.99 6.97 -5.88
N TRP A 92 8.97 5.80 -5.25
CA TRP A 92 9.97 5.43 -4.24
C TRP A 92 11.38 5.33 -4.82
N MET A 93 11.53 4.83 -6.05
CA MET A 93 12.82 4.74 -6.73
C MET A 93 13.33 6.12 -7.18
N ALA A 94 12.43 7.00 -7.64
CA ALA A 94 12.76 8.33 -8.12
C ALA A 94 13.14 9.30 -6.98
N LYS A 95 12.56 9.10 -5.78
CA LYS A 95 12.84 9.86 -4.57
C LYS A 95 13.04 8.90 -3.41
N PRO A 96 14.28 8.40 -3.16
CA PRO A 96 14.53 7.59 -1.98
C PRO A 96 14.21 8.44 -0.76
N VAL A 97 13.14 8.07 -0.05
CA VAL A 97 12.80 8.65 1.25
C VAL A 97 13.83 8.11 2.23
N TYR A 98 14.75 8.96 2.69
CA TYR A 98 15.70 8.68 3.77
C TYR A 98 15.04 8.87 5.12
#